data_AF-A0A3N1GYN3-F1
#
_entry.id   AF-A0A3N1GYN3-F1
#
_cell.length_a   1.000
_cell.length_b   1.000
_cell.length_c   1.000
_cell.angle_alpha   90.00
_cell.angle_beta   90.00
_cell.angle_gamma   90.00
#
_symmetry.space_group_name_H-M   'P 1'
#
loop_
_entity.id
_entity.type
_entity.pdbx_description
1 polymer ?
#
loop_
_entity_poly.entity_id
_entity_poly.type
_entity_poly.pdbx_seq_one_letter_code
_entity_poly.pdbx_strand_id
1 'polypeptide(L)'
;MGRVGVRLDVAVDALPGRAAAALARVDVPWQARWDELASLVAELSDLVRGGPGARVVARELAEVLVGAAQGGAQRAAVAGLADRVLDLHAVACASGPAVDGRELATWLLWLQTGFAEPPEVRLAAYAPALGEDGLAFYRAEAVARFERLPVIGFGRTGRYDRERWALLRVVEELAEHTGDVDLQVLVLSRDLSSGWHYLQVATVLRDAGRSAEAVAWVERGLAATGGRGAATRLVDLGVDECLRAGWADRAVALRRRAFLAHPTWESYTRLRSVASASGGWPSVREEVLGLVAEAEDGDDVLRRVVEGEWAEAPDGRAPEWLRRLRAELALRER
;
A
#
# COMPACT_ATOMS: atom_id res chain seq x y z
N MET A 1 36.41 -50.21 -4.36
CA MET A 1 35.47 -49.31 -5.06
C MET A 1 34.50 -48.74 -4.02
N GLY A 2 34.96 -47.79 -3.22
CA GLY A 2 34.19 -47.24 -2.09
C GLY A 2 35.03 -46.24 -1.32
N ARG A 3 34.94 -44.96 -1.71
CA ARG A 3 35.49 -43.78 -0.99
C ARG A 3 35.12 -42.44 -1.63
N VAL A 4 33.97 -42.36 -2.32
CA VAL A 4 33.49 -41.09 -2.92
C VAL A 4 32.28 -40.51 -2.18
N GLY A 5 31.50 -41.32 -1.44
CA GLY A 5 30.34 -40.82 -0.68
C GLY A 5 30.69 -40.06 0.62
N VAL A 6 31.63 -40.56 1.41
CA VAL A 6 31.86 -40.05 2.80
C VAL A 6 32.55 -38.67 2.85
N ARG A 7 33.26 -38.26 1.80
CA ARG A 7 33.95 -36.95 1.78
C ARG A 7 33.04 -35.77 1.42
N LEU A 8 31.95 -36.03 0.70
CA LEU A 8 30.95 -35.00 0.40
C LEU A 8 30.05 -34.76 1.62
N ASP A 9 29.64 -35.81 2.33
CA ASP A 9 28.78 -35.70 3.51
C ASP A 9 29.42 -34.89 4.66
N VAL A 10 30.74 -34.98 4.89
CA VAL A 10 31.41 -34.22 5.97
C VAL A 10 31.69 -32.75 5.58
N ALA A 11 31.73 -32.42 4.28
CA ALA A 11 31.98 -31.07 3.80
C ALA A 11 30.71 -30.19 3.77
N VAL A 12 29.55 -30.83 3.66
CA VAL A 12 28.24 -30.19 3.53
C VAL A 12 27.70 -29.71 4.89
N ASP A 13 27.93 -30.46 5.97
CA ASP A 13 27.61 -30.06 7.37
C ASP A 13 28.54 -28.94 7.93
N ALA A 14 29.53 -28.48 7.14
CA ALA A 14 30.53 -27.53 7.60
C ALA A 14 30.33 -26.08 7.12
N LEU A 15 29.48 -25.80 6.12
CA LEU A 15 29.37 -24.44 5.56
C LEU A 15 28.88 -23.40 6.59
N PRO A 16 27.80 -23.64 7.37
CA PRO A 16 27.34 -22.67 8.36
C PRO A 16 28.38 -22.45 9.47
N GLY A 17 29.05 -23.52 9.92
CA GLY A 17 30.10 -23.44 10.92
C GLY A 17 31.34 -22.68 10.44
N ARG A 18 31.75 -22.87 9.18
CA ARG A 18 32.84 -22.10 8.54
C ARG A 18 32.46 -20.63 8.40
N ALA A 19 31.22 -20.32 8.02
CA ALA A 19 30.74 -18.95 7.95
C ALA A 19 30.78 -18.27 9.33
N ALA A 20 30.28 -18.95 10.37
CA ALA A 20 30.34 -18.46 11.75
C ALA A 20 31.79 -18.22 12.21
N ALA A 21 32.70 -19.15 11.93
CA ALA A 21 34.13 -18.99 12.24
C ALA A 21 34.77 -17.83 11.47
N ALA A 22 34.41 -17.62 10.20
CA ALA A 22 34.87 -16.47 9.42
C ALA A 22 34.38 -15.15 10.02
N LEU A 23 33.11 -15.07 10.41
CA LEU A 23 32.52 -13.86 11.00
C LEU A 23 33.13 -13.53 12.37
N ALA A 24 33.50 -14.53 13.15
CA ALA A 24 34.08 -14.36 14.49
C ALA A 24 35.55 -13.88 14.52
N ARG A 25 36.31 -14.07 13.42
CA ARG A 25 37.74 -13.73 13.33
C ARG A 25 38.00 -12.23 13.14
N VAL A 26 37.77 -11.44 14.18
CA VAL A 26 37.93 -9.97 14.14
C VAL A 26 39.37 -9.50 13.89
N ASP A 27 40.35 -10.37 14.14
CA ASP A 27 41.78 -10.19 13.89
C ASP A 27 42.17 -10.33 12.41
N VAL A 28 41.32 -10.97 11.59
CA VAL A 28 41.55 -11.16 10.16
C VAL A 28 40.99 -9.98 9.37
N PRO A 29 41.76 -9.42 8.39
CA PRO A 29 41.28 -8.36 7.53
C PRO A 29 39.93 -8.70 6.88
N TRP A 30 39.02 -7.72 6.83
CA TRP A 30 37.66 -7.93 6.32
C TRP A 30 37.64 -8.54 4.92
N GLN A 31 38.53 -8.10 4.02
CA GLN A 31 38.59 -8.63 2.66
C GLN A 31 38.83 -10.15 2.63
N ALA A 32 39.75 -10.67 3.45
CA ALA A 32 40.02 -12.10 3.50
C ALA A 32 38.83 -12.89 4.06
N ARG A 33 38.13 -12.35 5.07
CA ARG A 33 36.89 -12.94 5.58
C ARG A 33 35.77 -12.91 4.56
N TRP A 34 35.66 -11.82 3.80
CA TRP A 34 34.67 -11.65 2.74
C TRP A 34 34.90 -12.65 1.61
N ASP A 35 36.14 -12.81 1.15
CA ASP A 35 36.50 -13.76 0.09
C ASP A 35 36.15 -15.21 0.52
N GLU A 36 36.38 -15.55 1.80
CA GLU A 36 35.98 -16.84 2.35
C GLU A 36 34.45 -17.01 2.38
N LEU A 37 33.72 -16.00 2.88
CA LEU A 37 32.25 -16.03 2.88
C LEU A 37 31.66 -16.13 1.47
N ALA A 38 32.24 -15.44 0.49
CA ALA A 38 31.84 -15.52 -0.91
C ALA A 38 32.12 -16.91 -1.49
N SER A 39 33.26 -17.51 -1.17
CA SER A 39 33.59 -18.90 -1.54
C SER A 39 32.58 -19.89 -0.96
N LEU A 40 32.19 -19.74 0.30
CA LEU A 40 31.19 -20.60 0.95
C LEU A 40 29.83 -20.56 0.23
N VAL A 41 29.41 -19.39 -0.24
CA VAL A 41 28.16 -19.26 -1.02
C VAL A 41 28.30 -19.84 -2.44
N ALA A 42 29.49 -19.77 -3.04
CA ALA A 42 29.76 -20.46 -4.30
C ALA A 42 29.71 -21.99 -4.12
N GLU A 43 30.31 -22.52 -3.04
CA GLU A 43 30.23 -23.93 -2.65
C GLU A 43 28.77 -24.37 -2.43
N LEU A 44 27.96 -23.54 -1.75
CA LEU A 44 26.53 -23.81 -1.60
C LEU A 44 25.82 -23.84 -2.96
N SER A 45 26.12 -22.91 -3.86
CA SER A 45 25.53 -22.88 -5.21
C SER A 45 25.84 -24.16 -6.00
N ASP A 46 27.07 -24.67 -5.90
CA ASP A 46 27.46 -25.94 -6.50
C ASP A 46 26.69 -27.11 -5.89
N LEU A 47 26.49 -27.11 -4.56
CA LEU A 47 25.71 -28.13 -3.85
C LEU A 47 24.23 -28.12 -4.29
N VAL A 48 23.61 -26.94 -4.40
CA VAL A 48 22.23 -26.79 -4.87
C VAL A 48 22.07 -27.36 -6.29
N ARG A 49 23.07 -27.16 -7.17
CA ARG A 49 23.11 -27.74 -8.51
C ARG A 49 23.35 -29.25 -8.52
N GLY A 50 24.05 -29.78 -7.50
CA GLY A 50 24.40 -31.19 -7.35
C GLY A 50 23.24 -32.09 -6.92
N GLY A 51 22.14 -31.54 -6.41
CA GLY A 51 20.90 -32.27 -6.13
C GLY A 51 20.38 -32.11 -4.68
N PRO A 52 19.55 -33.06 -4.21
CA PRO A 52 18.96 -33.03 -2.87
C PRO A 52 20.00 -32.90 -1.75
N GLY A 53 19.63 -32.21 -0.66
CA GLY A 53 20.46 -32.10 0.56
C GLY A 53 20.98 -30.70 0.86
N ALA A 54 21.00 -29.81 -0.14
CA ALA A 54 21.46 -28.42 0.05
C ALA A 54 20.53 -27.56 0.91
N ARG A 55 19.25 -27.96 1.07
CA ARG A 55 18.21 -27.17 1.76
C ARG A 55 18.56 -26.88 3.21
N VAL A 56 18.93 -27.89 3.99
CA VAL A 56 19.23 -27.73 5.43
C VAL A 56 20.44 -26.81 5.59
N VAL A 57 21.48 -27.03 4.79
CA VAL A 57 22.70 -26.22 4.81
C VAL A 57 22.45 -24.77 4.40
N ALA A 58 21.63 -24.54 3.36
CA ALA A 58 21.26 -23.19 2.95
C ALA A 58 20.45 -22.46 4.03
N ARG A 59 19.51 -23.17 4.69
CA ARG A 59 18.72 -22.64 5.80
C ARG A 59 19.62 -22.21 6.97
N GLU A 60 20.50 -23.10 7.43
CA GLU A 60 21.41 -22.81 8.54
C GLU A 60 22.41 -21.70 8.20
N LEU A 61 22.93 -21.69 6.97
CA LEU A 61 23.81 -20.62 6.51
C LEU A 61 23.08 -19.27 6.47
N ALA A 62 21.82 -19.24 6.01
CA ALA A 62 21.01 -18.02 6.03
C ALA A 62 20.84 -17.51 7.47
N GLU A 63 20.51 -18.38 8.43
CA GLU A 63 20.35 -18.01 9.84
C GLU A 63 21.64 -17.41 10.44
N VAL A 64 22.80 -18.00 10.14
CA VAL A 64 24.11 -17.46 10.56
C VAL A 64 24.35 -16.06 9.99
N LEU A 65 24.11 -15.88 8.68
CA LEU A 65 24.36 -14.60 8.01
C LEU A 65 23.37 -13.53 8.45
N VAL A 66 22.09 -13.86 8.59
CA VAL A 66 21.05 -12.94 9.09
C VAL A 66 21.36 -12.48 10.51
N GLY A 67 21.78 -13.40 11.38
CA GLY A 67 22.21 -13.07 12.74
C GLY A 67 23.42 -12.12 12.76
N ALA A 68 24.42 -12.38 11.92
CA ALA A 68 25.60 -11.51 11.81
C ALA A 68 25.31 -10.16 11.15
N ALA A 69 24.27 -10.06 10.32
CA ALA A 69 23.82 -8.81 9.71
C ALA A 69 23.09 -7.87 10.69
N GLN A 70 22.77 -8.30 11.92
CA GLN A 70 22.05 -7.46 12.88
C GLN A 70 22.90 -6.32 13.48
N GLY A 71 24.21 -6.25 13.20
CA GLY A 71 25.06 -5.20 13.72
C GLY A 71 26.47 -5.17 13.13
N GLY A 72 27.20 -4.09 13.43
CA GLY A 72 28.59 -3.90 12.99
C GLY A 72 28.76 -3.18 11.66
N ALA A 73 30.01 -2.81 11.34
CA ALA A 73 30.34 -1.99 10.18
C ALA A 73 30.05 -2.67 8.83
N GLN A 74 29.98 -4.00 8.80
CA GLN A 74 29.84 -4.81 7.59
C GLN A 74 28.43 -5.38 7.40
N ARG A 75 27.45 -4.92 8.20
CA ARG A 75 26.08 -5.44 8.20
C ARG A 75 25.43 -5.50 6.81
N ALA A 76 25.58 -4.45 6.01
CA ALA A 76 24.98 -4.38 4.67
C ALA A 76 25.59 -5.40 3.69
N ALA A 77 26.92 -5.62 3.78
CA ALA A 77 27.59 -6.61 2.94
C ALA A 77 27.16 -8.03 3.32
N VAL A 78 27.04 -8.32 4.62
CA VAL A 78 26.56 -9.62 5.12
C VAL A 78 25.08 -9.83 4.77
N ALA A 79 24.24 -8.81 4.88
CA ALA A 79 22.82 -8.86 4.49
C ALA A 79 22.68 -9.25 3.01
N GLY A 80 23.41 -8.59 2.11
CA GLY A 80 23.39 -8.94 0.68
C GLY A 80 23.93 -10.35 0.38
N LEU A 81 24.71 -10.95 1.27
CA LEU A 81 25.09 -12.36 1.17
C LEU A 81 23.97 -13.28 1.68
N ALA A 82 23.29 -12.91 2.76
CA ALA A 82 22.12 -13.62 3.28
C ALA A 82 21.01 -13.70 2.22
N ASP A 83 20.71 -12.60 1.52
CA ASP A 83 19.72 -12.56 0.45
C ASP A 83 20.07 -13.56 -0.67
N ARG A 84 21.35 -13.63 -1.07
CA ARG A 84 21.81 -14.64 -2.06
C ARG A 84 21.66 -16.07 -1.55
N VAL A 85 21.91 -16.31 -0.27
CA VAL A 85 21.72 -17.65 0.32
C VAL A 85 20.24 -18.02 0.40
N LEU A 86 19.35 -17.06 0.67
CA LEU A 86 17.90 -17.27 0.65
C LEU A 86 17.40 -17.61 -0.76
N ASP A 87 17.96 -17.01 -1.80
CA ASP A 87 17.67 -17.37 -3.19
C ASP A 87 18.08 -18.83 -3.49
N LEU A 88 19.27 -19.23 -3.04
CA LEU A 88 19.75 -20.61 -3.18
C LEU A 88 18.89 -21.59 -2.36
N HIS A 89 18.45 -21.20 -1.17
CA HIS A 89 17.56 -21.99 -0.34
C HIS A 89 16.19 -22.20 -1.01
N ALA A 90 15.62 -21.16 -1.65
CA ALA A 90 14.38 -21.28 -2.41
C ALA A 90 14.51 -22.28 -3.56
N VAL A 91 15.60 -22.22 -4.33
CA VAL A 91 15.89 -23.18 -5.41
C VAL A 91 16.02 -24.61 -4.86
N ALA A 92 16.74 -24.78 -3.74
CA ALA A 92 16.90 -26.07 -3.08
C ALA A 92 15.56 -26.65 -2.57
N CYS A 93 14.68 -25.79 -2.05
CA CYS A 93 13.33 -26.20 -1.64
C CYS A 93 12.47 -26.65 -2.82
N ALA A 94 12.55 -25.95 -3.96
CA ALA A 94 11.76 -26.26 -5.15
C ALA A 94 12.26 -27.50 -5.92
N SER A 95 13.56 -27.79 -5.86
CA SER A 95 14.20 -28.85 -6.65
C SER A 95 14.44 -30.14 -5.86
N GLY A 96 14.23 -30.11 -4.54
CA GLY A 96 14.48 -31.22 -3.62
C GLY A 96 13.24 -32.06 -3.31
N PRO A 97 13.36 -32.99 -2.34
CA PRO A 97 12.21 -33.70 -1.77
C PRO A 97 11.19 -32.73 -1.20
N ALA A 98 9.92 -33.13 -1.22
CA ALA A 98 8.81 -32.33 -0.70
C ALA A 98 9.12 -31.73 0.68
N VAL A 99 8.81 -30.45 0.82
CA VAL A 99 8.93 -29.68 2.06
C VAL A 99 7.55 -29.65 2.72
N ASP A 100 7.49 -29.65 4.05
CA ASP A 100 6.27 -29.21 4.73
C ASP A 100 6.09 -27.71 4.52
N GLY A 101 5.14 -27.33 3.65
CA GLY A 101 4.89 -25.94 3.30
C GLY A 101 4.53 -25.06 4.50
N ARG A 102 3.93 -25.60 5.56
CA ARG A 102 3.60 -24.83 6.78
C ARG A 102 4.82 -24.62 7.65
N GLU A 103 5.71 -25.61 7.74
CA GLU A 103 6.98 -25.45 8.45
C GLU A 103 7.84 -24.39 7.74
N LEU A 104 7.92 -24.44 6.40
CA LEU A 104 8.63 -23.46 5.60
C LEU A 104 8.02 -22.05 5.78
N ALA A 105 6.70 -21.92 5.69
CA ALA A 105 6.00 -20.66 5.94
C ALA A 105 6.29 -20.10 7.35
N THR A 106 6.30 -20.95 8.37
CA THR A 106 6.62 -20.56 9.75
C THR A 106 8.04 -20.01 9.85
N TRP A 107 9.00 -20.67 9.21
CA TRP A 107 10.39 -20.24 9.20
C TRP A 107 10.58 -18.91 8.45
N LEU A 108 9.95 -18.74 7.28
CA LEU A 108 10.01 -17.48 6.52
C LEU A 108 9.44 -16.31 7.33
N LEU A 109 8.27 -16.49 7.96
CA LEU A 109 7.68 -15.45 8.82
C LEU A 109 8.57 -15.12 10.00
N TRP A 110 9.20 -16.13 10.63
CA TRP A 110 10.17 -15.89 11.69
C TRP A 110 11.38 -15.09 11.19
N LEU A 111 11.94 -15.40 10.02
CA LEU A 111 13.03 -14.63 9.43
C LEU A 111 12.62 -13.17 9.15
N GLN A 112 11.42 -12.95 8.64
CA GLN A 112 10.96 -11.62 8.25
C GLN A 112 10.55 -10.76 9.45
N THR A 113 10.15 -11.37 10.57
CA THR A 113 9.59 -10.65 11.74
C THR A 113 10.43 -10.75 13.01
N GLY A 114 11.39 -11.67 13.07
CA GLY A 114 12.21 -11.95 14.25
C GLY A 114 13.45 -11.07 14.40
N PHE A 115 13.76 -10.22 13.42
CA PHE A 115 15.01 -9.48 13.33
C PHE A 115 14.77 -7.97 13.22
N ALA A 116 15.74 -7.17 13.68
CA ALA A 116 15.62 -5.71 13.62
C ALA A 116 15.77 -5.20 12.18
N GLU A 117 16.63 -5.87 11.42
CA GLU A 117 16.84 -5.71 9.98
C GLU A 117 16.60 -7.08 9.35
N PRO A 118 15.35 -7.41 8.98
CA PRO A 118 15.03 -8.69 8.37
C PRO A 118 15.63 -8.76 6.95
N PRO A 119 16.00 -9.97 6.48
CA PRO A 119 16.48 -10.16 5.12
C PRO A 119 15.36 -9.99 4.09
N GLU A 120 15.74 -9.82 2.83
CA GLU A 120 14.78 -9.77 1.73
C GLU A 120 14.40 -11.21 1.32
N VAL A 121 13.21 -11.64 1.74
CA VAL A 121 12.61 -12.88 1.26
C VAL A 121 11.77 -12.57 0.03
N ARG A 122 11.92 -13.38 -1.03
CA ARG A 122 11.13 -13.30 -2.26
C ARG A 122 10.11 -14.44 -2.30
N LEU A 123 8.88 -14.18 -1.88
CA LEU A 123 7.76 -15.12 -1.81
C LEU A 123 7.57 -15.87 -3.13
N ALA A 124 7.70 -15.19 -4.27
CA ALA A 124 7.58 -15.81 -5.58
C ALA A 124 8.59 -16.97 -5.81
N ALA A 125 9.80 -16.87 -5.24
CA ALA A 125 10.79 -17.93 -5.32
C ALA A 125 10.44 -19.13 -4.43
N TYR A 126 9.73 -18.89 -3.32
CA TYR A 126 9.30 -19.92 -2.38
C TYR A 126 7.93 -20.53 -2.69
N ALA A 127 7.09 -19.85 -3.47
CA ALA A 127 5.71 -20.26 -3.76
C ALA A 127 5.57 -21.72 -4.24
N PRO A 128 6.42 -22.25 -5.15
CA PRO A 128 6.34 -23.65 -5.56
C PRO A 128 6.60 -24.64 -4.42
N ALA A 129 7.50 -24.31 -3.49
CA ALA A 129 7.85 -25.17 -2.37
C ALA A 129 6.88 -25.05 -1.19
N LEU A 130 6.26 -23.88 -1.01
CA LEU A 130 5.19 -23.66 -0.04
C LEU A 130 3.93 -24.44 -0.41
N GLY A 131 3.63 -24.53 -1.72
CA GLY A 131 2.37 -25.07 -2.20
C GLY A 131 1.15 -24.27 -1.72
N GLU A 132 -0.04 -24.72 -2.08
CA GLU A 132 -1.30 -24.02 -1.72
C GLU A 132 -1.49 -23.95 -0.20
N ASP A 133 -1.29 -25.06 0.50
CA ASP A 133 -1.48 -25.13 1.96
C ASP A 133 -0.49 -24.26 2.74
N GLY A 134 0.79 -24.23 2.31
CA GLY A 134 1.81 -23.38 2.92
C GLY A 134 1.57 -21.90 2.66
N LEU A 135 1.18 -21.54 1.44
CA LEU A 135 0.81 -20.15 1.09
C LEU A 135 -0.43 -19.68 1.86
N ALA A 136 -1.46 -20.53 1.98
CA ALA A 136 -2.66 -20.21 2.74
C ALA A 136 -2.33 -20.00 4.23
N PHE A 137 -1.48 -20.86 4.81
CA PHE A 137 -1.00 -20.71 6.19
C PHE A 137 -0.16 -19.44 6.37
N TYR A 138 0.79 -19.19 5.47
CA TYR A 138 1.62 -17.98 5.48
C TYR A 138 0.77 -16.70 5.44
N ARG A 139 -0.22 -16.64 4.53
CA ARG A 139 -1.17 -15.53 4.43
C ARG A 139 -1.97 -15.36 5.72
N ALA A 140 -2.56 -16.43 6.25
CA ALA A 140 -3.39 -16.37 7.44
C ALA A 140 -2.61 -15.84 8.66
N GLU A 141 -1.39 -16.34 8.89
CA GLU A 141 -0.54 -15.90 9.99
C GLU A 141 -0.08 -14.44 9.83
N ALA A 142 0.38 -14.06 8.62
CA ALA A 142 0.81 -12.70 8.33
C ALA A 142 -0.34 -11.70 8.53
N VAL A 143 -1.50 -11.97 7.95
CA VAL A 143 -2.70 -11.12 8.05
C VAL A 143 -3.16 -11.02 9.51
N ALA A 144 -3.25 -12.14 10.24
CA ALA A 144 -3.68 -12.11 11.64
C ALA A 144 -2.76 -11.27 12.53
N ARG A 145 -1.44 -11.26 12.27
CA ARG A 145 -0.50 -10.39 12.99
C ARG A 145 -0.63 -8.94 12.55
N PHE A 146 -0.70 -8.69 11.24
CA PHE A 146 -0.83 -7.34 10.68
C PHE A 146 -2.13 -6.65 11.13
N GLU A 147 -3.23 -7.39 11.24
CA GLU A 147 -4.53 -6.85 11.66
C GLU A 147 -4.54 -6.34 13.10
N ARG A 148 -3.66 -6.86 13.96
CA ARG A 148 -3.49 -6.39 15.35
C ARG A 148 -2.73 -5.08 15.44
N LEU A 149 -2.05 -4.66 14.37
CA LEU A 149 -1.33 -3.39 14.35
C LEU A 149 -2.33 -2.22 14.45
N PRO A 150 -2.05 -1.21 15.29
CA PRO A 150 -2.95 -0.08 15.46
C PRO A 150 -3.06 0.72 14.16
N VAL A 151 -4.26 1.19 13.82
CA VAL A 151 -4.45 2.10 12.69
C VAL A 151 -3.92 3.49 13.06
N ILE A 152 -3.08 4.06 12.19
CA ILE A 152 -2.65 5.46 12.33
C ILE A 152 -3.78 6.33 11.77
N GLY A 153 -4.56 6.95 12.66
CA GLY A 153 -5.68 7.80 12.27
C GLY A 153 -5.24 9.18 11.74
N PHE A 154 -6.18 9.88 11.09
CA PHE A 154 -5.94 11.21 10.52
C PHE A 154 -5.37 12.20 11.56
N GLY A 155 -4.35 12.97 11.15
CA GLY A 155 -3.69 13.96 12.00
C GLY A 155 -2.75 13.37 13.06
N ARG A 156 -2.61 12.04 13.14
CA ARG A 156 -1.62 11.39 14.00
C ARG A 156 -0.34 11.12 13.24
N THR A 157 0.80 11.33 13.88
CA THR A 157 2.07 10.79 13.43
C THR A 157 2.18 9.36 13.96
N GLY A 158 2.28 8.40 13.04
CA GLY A 158 2.47 7.01 13.39
C GLY A 158 3.88 6.77 13.91
N ARG A 159 4.02 5.89 14.92
CA ARG A 159 5.31 5.25 15.19
C ARG A 159 5.38 4.00 14.33
N TYR A 160 6.21 4.04 13.30
CA TYR A 160 6.58 2.84 12.59
C TYR A 160 7.65 2.11 13.38
N ASP A 161 7.22 1.22 14.27
CA ASP A 161 8.12 0.27 14.90
C ASP A 161 8.55 -0.82 13.90
N ARG A 162 9.55 -1.60 14.32
CA ARG A 162 10.18 -2.60 13.45
C ARG A 162 9.22 -3.72 13.05
N GLU A 163 8.33 -4.11 13.96
CA GLU A 163 7.34 -5.14 13.71
C GLU A 163 6.32 -4.68 12.65
N ARG A 164 5.86 -3.42 12.72
CA ARG A 164 5.03 -2.85 11.64
C ARG A 164 5.74 -2.89 10.30
N TRP A 165 7.00 -2.45 10.22
CA TRP A 165 7.75 -2.45 8.96
C TRP A 165 7.89 -3.85 8.38
N ALA A 166 8.27 -4.83 9.21
CA ALA A 166 8.39 -6.22 8.80
C ALA A 166 7.07 -6.77 8.24
N LEU A 167 5.98 -6.63 9.00
CA LEU A 167 4.68 -7.15 8.57
C LEU A 167 4.12 -6.39 7.37
N LEU A 168 4.39 -5.08 7.24
CA LEU A 168 4.04 -4.30 6.05
C LEU A 168 4.66 -4.92 4.80
N ARG A 169 5.97 -5.19 4.81
CA ARG A 169 6.67 -5.81 3.67
C ARG A 169 6.12 -7.18 3.34
N VAL A 170 5.84 -8.01 4.35
CA VAL A 170 5.26 -9.35 4.19
C VAL A 170 3.89 -9.29 3.50
N VAL A 171 3.01 -8.39 3.94
CA VAL A 171 1.64 -8.30 3.39
C VAL A 171 1.62 -7.60 2.02
N GLU A 172 2.48 -6.59 1.80
CA GLU A 172 2.70 -5.99 0.48
C GLU A 172 3.14 -7.05 -0.54
N GLU A 173 4.14 -7.86 -0.19
CA GLU A 173 4.63 -8.91 -1.05
C GLU A 173 3.55 -9.97 -1.34
N LEU A 174 2.74 -10.35 -0.34
CA LEU A 174 1.60 -11.23 -0.55
C LEU A 174 0.60 -10.64 -1.53
N ALA A 175 0.27 -9.35 -1.37
CA ALA A 175 -0.65 -8.65 -2.26
C ALA A 175 -0.13 -8.59 -3.70
N GLU A 176 1.16 -8.32 -3.89
CA GLU A 176 1.81 -8.30 -5.20
C GLU A 176 1.84 -9.70 -5.84
N HIS A 177 2.23 -10.72 -5.07
CA HIS A 177 2.35 -12.08 -5.57
C HIS A 177 0.99 -12.70 -5.97
N THR A 178 -0.06 -12.40 -5.20
CA THR A 178 -1.40 -12.97 -5.39
C THR A 178 -2.33 -12.09 -6.22
N GLY A 179 -1.98 -10.82 -6.43
CA GLY A 179 -2.90 -9.83 -7.01
C GLY A 179 -4.11 -9.52 -6.11
N ASP A 180 -4.02 -9.83 -4.81
CA ASP A 180 -5.12 -9.70 -3.86
C ASP A 180 -5.33 -8.23 -3.45
N VAL A 181 -6.38 -7.64 -4.03
CA VAL A 181 -6.80 -6.25 -3.78
C VAL A 181 -7.19 -6.04 -2.31
N ASP A 182 -7.75 -7.03 -1.63
CA ASP A 182 -8.11 -6.89 -0.21
C ASP A 182 -6.86 -6.75 0.66
N LEU A 183 -5.75 -7.42 0.31
CA LEU A 183 -4.48 -7.23 0.99
C LEU A 183 -3.87 -5.85 0.74
N GLN A 184 -3.96 -5.34 -0.50
CA GLN A 184 -3.53 -3.96 -0.80
C GLN A 184 -4.34 -2.94 0.01
N VAL A 185 -5.65 -3.10 0.08
CA VAL A 185 -6.54 -2.26 0.89
C VAL A 185 -6.21 -2.39 2.38
N LEU A 186 -5.97 -3.61 2.87
CA LEU A 186 -5.58 -3.86 4.26
C LEU A 186 -4.31 -3.09 4.61
N VAL A 187 -3.26 -3.17 3.78
CA VAL A 187 -2.00 -2.44 3.95
C VAL A 187 -2.23 -0.93 4.01
N LEU A 188 -2.86 -0.38 2.96
CA LEU A 188 -3.09 1.06 2.86
C LEU A 188 -3.98 1.58 3.99
N SER A 189 -4.90 0.76 4.51
CA SER A 189 -5.79 1.14 5.61
C SER A 189 -5.12 1.22 6.98
N ARG A 190 -3.88 0.75 7.14
CA ARG A 190 -3.14 0.84 8.42
C ARG A 190 -2.46 2.19 8.64
N ASP A 191 -2.29 2.97 7.59
CA ASP A 191 -1.93 4.38 7.69
C ASP A 191 -2.99 5.25 7.02
N LEU A 192 -3.79 5.93 7.83
CA LEU A 192 -4.81 6.89 7.42
C LEU A 192 -4.49 8.29 7.97
N SER A 193 -3.20 8.58 8.20
CA SER A 193 -2.71 9.83 8.80
C SER A 193 -3.03 11.07 7.97
N SER A 194 -3.32 10.92 6.68
CA SER A 194 -3.58 12.01 5.74
C SER A 194 -4.72 11.66 4.79
N GLY A 195 -5.37 12.68 4.23
CA GLY A 195 -6.39 12.49 3.19
C GLY A 195 -5.88 11.78 1.93
N TRP A 196 -4.57 11.85 1.66
CA TRP A 196 -3.95 11.16 0.53
C TRP A 196 -4.00 9.64 0.68
N HIS A 197 -3.92 9.11 1.91
CA HIS A 197 -4.04 7.67 2.15
C HIS A 197 -5.45 7.14 1.84
N TYR A 198 -6.49 7.89 2.19
CA TYR A 198 -7.87 7.55 1.78
C TYR A 198 -8.01 7.55 0.25
N LEU A 199 -7.38 8.52 -0.43
CA LEU A 199 -7.38 8.60 -1.88
C LEU A 199 -6.66 7.41 -2.51
N GLN A 200 -5.53 6.95 -1.94
CA GLN A 200 -4.81 5.76 -2.39
C GLN A 200 -5.68 4.52 -2.29
N VAL A 201 -6.36 4.30 -1.15
CA VAL A 201 -7.27 3.16 -0.99
C VAL A 201 -8.40 3.21 -2.01
N ALA A 202 -9.05 4.36 -2.19
CA ALA A 202 -10.12 4.52 -3.16
C ALA A 202 -9.64 4.30 -4.60
N THR A 203 -8.41 4.71 -4.92
CA THR A 203 -7.79 4.50 -6.24
C THR A 203 -7.57 3.01 -6.52
N VAL A 204 -7.00 2.27 -5.57
CA VAL A 204 -6.81 0.82 -5.70
C VAL A 204 -8.13 0.09 -5.94
N LEU A 205 -9.17 0.44 -5.17
CA LEU A 205 -10.50 -0.15 -5.33
C LEU A 205 -11.15 0.18 -6.69
N ARG A 206 -11.00 1.43 -7.14
CA ARG A 206 -11.48 1.88 -8.44
C ARG A 206 -10.82 1.09 -9.57
N ASP A 207 -9.49 0.96 -9.51
CA ASP A 207 -8.70 0.29 -10.54
C ASP A 207 -9.00 -1.21 -10.58
N ALA A 208 -9.41 -1.79 -9.44
CA ALA A 208 -9.95 -3.14 -9.33
C ALA A 208 -11.45 -3.28 -9.72
N GLY A 209 -12.11 -2.20 -10.16
CA GLY A 209 -13.52 -2.20 -10.55
C GLY A 209 -14.52 -2.23 -9.39
N ARG A 210 -14.09 -2.08 -8.13
CA ARG A 210 -14.91 -2.12 -6.92
C ARG A 210 -15.51 -0.75 -6.59
N SER A 211 -16.36 -0.25 -7.48
CA SER A 211 -16.91 1.12 -7.46
C SER A 211 -17.57 1.53 -6.15
N ALA A 212 -18.42 0.66 -5.59
CA ALA A 212 -19.16 0.97 -4.37
C ALA A 212 -18.22 1.23 -3.19
N GLU A 213 -17.16 0.43 -3.09
CA GLU A 213 -16.18 0.52 -2.02
C GLU A 213 -15.24 1.71 -2.22
N ALA A 214 -14.83 1.99 -3.47
CA ALA A 214 -14.06 3.18 -3.79
C ALA A 214 -14.79 4.47 -3.34
N VAL A 215 -16.08 4.59 -3.67
CA VAL A 215 -16.91 5.74 -3.24
C VAL A 215 -17.07 5.76 -1.72
N ALA A 216 -17.27 4.61 -1.06
CA ALA A 216 -17.34 4.55 0.41
C ALA A 216 -16.04 5.04 1.06
N TRP A 217 -14.87 4.71 0.50
CA TRP A 217 -13.58 5.22 0.97
C TRP A 217 -13.38 6.71 0.71
N VAL A 218 -13.90 7.23 -0.40
CA VAL A 218 -13.97 8.68 -0.65
C VAL A 218 -14.76 9.38 0.46
N GLU A 219 -15.95 8.89 0.77
CA GLU A 219 -16.80 9.49 1.80
C GLU A 219 -16.16 9.43 3.19
N ARG A 220 -15.52 8.30 3.53
CA ARG A 220 -14.71 8.16 4.76
C ARG A 220 -13.58 9.18 4.82
N GLY A 221 -12.86 9.38 3.72
CA GLY A 221 -11.78 10.36 3.65
C GLY A 221 -12.28 11.80 3.84
N LEU A 222 -13.36 12.17 3.14
CA LEU A 222 -13.96 13.50 3.27
C LEU A 222 -14.46 13.78 4.69
N ALA A 223 -15.09 12.79 5.34
CA ALA A 223 -15.52 12.89 6.72
C ALA A 223 -14.33 13.04 7.69
N ALA A 224 -13.27 12.24 7.52
CA ALA A 224 -12.10 12.28 8.38
C ALA A 224 -11.31 13.59 8.25
N THR A 225 -11.16 14.14 7.04
CA THR A 225 -10.38 15.36 6.82
C THR A 225 -11.17 16.64 7.04
N GLY A 226 -12.51 16.57 7.11
CA GLY A 226 -13.38 17.75 7.15
C GLY A 226 -13.17 18.67 5.95
N GLY A 227 -12.93 18.09 4.77
CA GLY A 227 -12.70 18.86 3.53
C GLY A 227 -11.29 19.46 3.37
N ARG A 228 -10.33 19.12 4.24
CA ARG A 228 -8.93 19.57 4.13
C ARG A 228 -8.07 18.61 3.32
N GLY A 229 -6.91 19.10 2.85
CA GLY A 229 -5.89 18.29 2.18
C GLY A 229 -6.37 17.75 0.83
N ALA A 230 -6.39 16.42 0.66
CA ALA A 230 -6.76 15.76 -0.59
C ALA A 230 -8.25 15.82 -0.95
N ALA A 231 -9.07 16.64 -0.28
CA ALA A 231 -10.52 16.67 -0.42
C ALA A 231 -11.00 16.89 -1.86
N THR A 232 -10.41 17.85 -2.59
CA THR A 232 -10.78 18.08 -4.00
C THR A 232 -10.54 16.83 -4.85
N ARG A 233 -9.40 16.14 -4.65
CA ARG A 233 -9.07 14.90 -5.38
C ARG A 233 -9.98 13.74 -5.00
N LEU A 234 -10.38 13.65 -3.72
CA LEU A 234 -11.36 12.66 -3.25
C LEU A 234 -12.73 12.90 -3.90
N VAL A 235 -13.20 14.15 -3.93
CA VAL A 235 -14.46 14.51 -4.61
C VAL A 235 -14.38 14.19 -6.10
N ASP A 236 -13.28 14.57 -6.77
CA ASP A 236 -13.10 14.30 -8.20
C ASP A 236 -13.14 12.79 -8.48
N LEU A 237 -12.37 11.97 -7.74
CA LEU A 237 -12.38 10.51 -7.89
C LEU A 237 -13.78 9.92 -7.62
N GLY A 238 -14.45 10.35 -6.56
CA GLY A 238 -15.77 9.83 -6.20
C GLY A 238 -16.84 10.20 -7.23
N VAL A 239 -16.77 11.40 -7.81
CA VAL A 239 -17.69 11.86 -8.87
C VAL A 239 -17.47 11.06 -10.14
N ASP A 240 -16.21 10.96 -10.60
CA ASP A 240 -15.87 10.22 -11.82
C ASP A 240 -16.32 8.75 -11.69
N GLU A 241 -16.09 8.16 -10.51
CA GLU A 241 -16.47 6.78 -10.25
C GLU A 241 -17.98 6.57 -10.14
N CYS A 242 -18.71 7.51 -9.52
CA CYS A 242 -20.17 7.48 -9.52
C CYS A 242 -20.73 7.58 -10.94
N LEU A 243 -20.19 8.46 -11.77
CA LEU A 243 -20.63 8.59 -13.16
C LEU A 243 -20.34 7.33 -13.97
N ARG A 244 -19.15 6.72 -13.79
CA ARG A 244 -18.79 5.44 -14.43
C ARG A 244 -19.74 4.31 -14.04
N ALA A 245 -20.19 4.29 -12.78
CA ALA A 245 -21.13 3.31 -12.26
C ALA A 245 -22.62 3.64 -12.53
N GLY A 246 -22.93 4.77 -13.19
CA GLY A 246 -24.30 5.21 -13.47
C GLY A 246 -25.03 5.83 -12.28
N TRP A 247 -24.34 6.16 -11.20
CA TRP A 247 -24.91 6.78 -9.99
C TRP A 247 -24.89 8.30 -10.07
N ALA A 248 -25.58 8.86 -11.05
CA ALA A 248 -25.62 10.30 -11.30
C ALA A 248 -26.03 11.12 -10.07
N ASP A 249 -27.06 10.67 -9.32
CA ASP A 249 -27.52 11.36 -8.11
C ASP A 249 -26.46 11.44 -7.02
N ARG A 250 -25.65 10.37 -6.86
CA ARG A 250 -24.52 10.36 -5.92
C ARG A 250 -23.41 11.30 -6.37
N ALA A 251 -23.12 11.36 -7.67
CA ALA A 251 -22.15 12.30 -8.23
C ALA A 251 -22.56 13.76 -7.96
N VAL A 252 -23.83 14.09 -8.20
CA VAL A 252 -24.41 15.41 -7.90
C VAL A 252 -24.33 15.69 -6.40
N ALA A 253 -24.70 14.74 -5.54
CA ALA A 253 -24.63 14.91 -4.09
C ALA A 253 -23.20 15.14 -3.58
N LEU A 254 -22.19 14.48 -4.15
CA LEU A 254 -20.77 14.72 -3.82
C LEU A 254 -20.35 16.14 -4.20
N ARG A 255 -20.66 16.60 -5.42
CA ARG A 255 -20.35 17.97 -5.86
C ARG A 255 -21.10 19.02 -5.03
N ARG A 256 -22.36 18.76 -4.68
CA ARG A 256 -23.16 19.65 -3.84
C ARG A 256 -22.52 19.83 -2.47
N ARG A 257 -22.19 18.74 -1.79
CA ARG A 257 -21.49 18.78 -0.51
C ARG A 257 -20.16 19.54 -0.61
N ALA A 258 -19.41 19.32 -1.69
CA ALA A 258 -18.14 20.02 -1.93
C ALA A 258 -18.32 21.54 -2.11
N PHE A 259 -19.31 21.96 -2.90
CA PHE A 259 -19.64 23.38 -3.08
C PHE A 259 -20.08 24.02 -1.77
N LEU A 260 -21.00 23.40 -1.02
CA LEU A 260 -21.47 23.96 0.25
C LEU A 260 -20.35 24.08 1.30
N ALA A 261 -19.37 23.16 1.28
CA ALA A 261 -18.22 23.23 2.17
C ALA A 261 -17.23 24.35 1.80
N HIS A 262 -17.04 24.61 0.50
CA HIS A 262 -16.12 25.64 0.00
C HIS A 262 -16.75 26.38 -1.20
N PRO A 263 -17.66 27.34 -0.94
CA PRO A 263 -18.47 27.96 -1.99
C PRO A 263 -17.66 28.92 -2.86
N THR A 264 -17.17 28.40 -3.98
CA THR A 264 -16.39 29.14 -4.97
C THR A 264 -17.06 29.07 -6.34
N TRP A 265 -16.72 30.01 -7.23
CA TRP A 265 -17.19 29.95 -8.62
C TRP A 265 -16.81 28.62 -9.30
N GLU A 266 -15.60 28.13 -9.04
CA GLU A 266 -15.13 26.85 -9.59
C GLU A 266 -15.95 25.65 -9.07
N SER A 267 -16.21 25.56 -7.77
CA SER A 267 -17.00 24.45 -7.22
C SER A 267 -18.45 24.49 -7.67
N TYR A 268 -19.03 25.69 -7.84
CA TYR A 268 -20.36 25.90 -8.41
C TYR A 268 -20.43 25.43 -9.87
N THR A 269 -19.48 25.82 -10.72
CA THR A 269 -19.47 25.40 -12.15
C THR A 269 -19.24 23.89 -12.30
N ARG A 270 -18.40 23.28 -11.46
CA ARG A 270 -18.24 21.81 -11.41
C ARG A 270 -19.54 21.10 -11.00
N LEU A 271 -20.28 21.63 -10.02
CA LEU A 271 -21.61 21.11 -9.66
C LEU A 271 -22.60 21.26 -10.82
N ARG A 272 -22.67 22.45 -11.43
CA ARG A 272 -23.53 22.74 -12.59
C ARG A 272 -23.28 21.75 -13.72
N SER A 273 -22.02 21.48 -14.04
CA SER A 273 -21.64 20.55 -15.11
C SER A 273 -22.21 19.15 -14.89
N VAL A 274 -22.00 18.57 -13.70
CA VAL A 274 -22.48 17.21 -13.35
C VAL A 274 -24.01 17.15 -13.29
N ALA A 275 -24.67 18.15 -12.71
CA ALA A 275 -26.12 18.21 -12.62
C ALA A 275 -26.79 18.48 -13.98
N SER A 276 -26.13 19.22 -14.88
CA SER A 276 -26.65 19.47 -16.23
C SER A 276 -26.57 18.22 -17.09
N ALA A 277 -25.48 17.45 -16.99
CA ALA A 277 -25.32 16.19 -17.71
C ALA A 277 -26.39 15.14 -17.33
N SER A 278 -26.97 15.24 -16.13
CA SER A 278 -28.07 14.39 -15.65
C SER A 278 -29.47 15.03 -15.82
N GLY A 279 -29.57 16.23 -16.40
CA GLY A 279 -30.83 16.94 -16.62
C GLY A 279 -31.46 17.59 -15.37
N GLY A 280 -30.82 17.49 -14.20
CA GLY A 280 -31.34 17.94 -12.91
C GLY A 280 -30.94 19.37 -12.50
N TRP A 281 -30.15 20.08 -13.32
CA TRP A 281 -29.56 21.36 -12.91
C TRP A 281 -30.52 22.41 -12.35
N PRO A 282 -31.70 22.69 -12.95
CA PRO A 282 -32.59 23.71 -12.41
C PRO A 282 -33.02 23.46 -10.96
N SER A 283 -33.34 22.21 -10.62
CA SER A 283 -33.73 21.80 -9.25
C SER A 283 -32.55 21.86 -8.29
N VAL A 284 -31.38 21.36 -8.71
CA VAL A 284 -30.16 21.38 -7.89
C VAL A 284 -29.69 22.81 -7.62
N ARG A 285 -29.79 23.70 -8.61
CA ARG A 285 -29.45 25.12 -8.47
C ARG A 285 -30.34 25.79 -7.44
N GLU A 286 -31.65 25.61 -7.54
CA GLU A 286 -32.61 26.22 -6.61
C GLU A 286 -32.36 25.75 -5.16
N GLU A 287 -32.20 24.45 -4.96
CA GLU A 287 -31.85 23.87 -3.65
C GLU A 287 -30.56 24.50 -3.09
N VAL A 288 -29.50 24.52 -3.89
CA VAL A 288 -28.18 24.93 -3.44
C VAL A 288 -28.08 26.43 -3.18
N LEU A 289 -28.68 27.26 -4.03
CA LEU A 289 -28.70 28.71 -3.81
C LEU A 289 -29.57 29.09 -2.61
N GLY A 290 -30.66 28.35 -2.35
CA GLY A 290 -31.45 28.48 -1.13
C GLY A 290 -30.62 28.19 0.12
N LEU A 291 -29.87 27.08 0.13
CA LEU A 291 -28.98 26.73 1.25
C LEU A 291 -27.88 27.76 1.49
N VAL A 292 -27.32 28.34 0.42
CA VAL A 292 -26.32 29.41 0.53
C VAL A 292 -26.94 30.69 1.10
N ALA A 293 -28.15 31.05 0.70
CA ALA A 293 -28.83 32.26 1.18
C ALA A 293 -29.05 32.27 2.71
N GLU A 294 -29.20 31.10 3.33
CA GLU A 294 -29.39 30.95 4.78
C GLU A 294 -28.06 30.94 5.57
N ALA A 295 -26.91 30.94 4.91
CA ALA A 295 -25.60 30.92 5.55
C ALA A 295 -25.12 32.34 5.94
N GLU A 296 -24.29 32.44 6.98
CA GLU A 296 -23.80 33.73 7.53
C GLU A 296 -23.11 34.62 6.48
N ASP A 297 -22.30 34.03 5.59
CA ASP A 297 -21.63 34.71 4.46
C ASP A 297 -22.34 34.47 3.11
N GLY A 298 -23.63 34.15 3.16
CA GLY A 298 -24.42 33.70 2.00
C GLY A 298 -24.49 34.70 0.86
N ASP A 299 -24.79 35.96 1.15
CA ASP A 299 -24.95 37.01 0.14
C ASP A 299 -23.65 37.27 -0.66
N ASP A 300 -22.48 37.17 -0.01
CA ASP A 300 -21.16 37.25 -0.66
C ASP A 300 -20.94 36.15 -1.68
N VAL A 301 -21.27 34.92 -1.31
CA VAL A 301 -21.20 33.76 -2.21
C VAL A 301 -22.18 33.92 -3.36
N LEU A 302 -23.43 34.31 -3.07
CA LEU A 302 -24.46 34.52 -4.09
C LEU A 302 -24.06 35.61 -5.09
N ARG A 303 -23.45 36.72 -4.64
CA ARG A 303 -22.94 37.77 -5.55
C ARG A 303 -21.88 37.22 -6.51
N ARG A 304 -20.91 36.45 -6.02
CA ARG A 304 -19.88 35.82 -6.88
C ARG A 304 -20.50 34.86 -7.90
N VAL A 305 -21.52 34.09 -7.50
CA VAL A 305 -22.26 33.20 -8.42
C VAL A 305 -23.02 34.01 -9.47
N VAL A 306 -23.70 35.08 -9.06
CA VAL A 306 -24.42 35.98 -9.97
C VAL A 306 -23.47 36.61 -10.98
N GLU A 307 -22.33 37.14 -10.52
CA GLU A 307 -21.30 37.74 -11.38
C GLU A 307 -20.77 36.74 -12.41
N GLY A 308 -20.43 35.52 -11.98
CA GLY A 308 -19.94 34.47 -12.87
C GLY A 308 -20.98 34.03 -13.90
N GLU A 309 -22.23 33.79 -13.48
CA GLU A 309 -23.32 33.41 -14.39
C GLU A 309 -23.67 34.53 -15.36
N TRP A 310 -23.55 35.79 -14.94
CA TRP A 310 -23.78 36.94 -15.80
C TRP A 310 -22.69 37.10 -16.86
N ALA A 311 -21.44 36.83 -16.50
CA ALA A 311 -20.31 36.86 -17.43
C ALA A 311 -20.42 35.78 -18.52
N GLU A 312 -21.04 34.64 -18.20
CA GLU A 312 -21.26 33.54 -19.15
C GLU A 312 -22.59 33.62 -19.92
N ALA A 313 -23.45 34.60 -19.63
CA ALA A 313 -24.76 34.71 -20.27
C ALA A 313 -24.63 35.20 -21.73
N PRO A 314 -25.19 34.49 -22.73
CA PRO A 314 -25.12 34.89 -24.14
C PRO A 314 -25.84 36.23 -24.40
N ASP A 315 -25.12 37.16 -25.04
CA ASP A 315 -25.58 38.48 -25.53
C ASP A 315 -26.60 39.22 -24.63
N GLY A 316 -26.32 39.27 -23.32
CA GLY A 316 -27.11 40.07 -22.37
C GLY A 316 -28.49 39.52 -22.02
N ARG A 317 -28.87 38.31 -22.47
CA ARG A 317 -30.14 37.67 -22.09
C ARG A 317 -29.95 36.78 -20.87
N ALA A 318 -29.67 37.40 -19.72
CA ALA A 318 -29.64 36.72 -18.43
C ALA A 318 -30.97 35.97 -18.17
N PRO A 319 -30.95 34.69 -17.75
CA PRO A 319 -32.17 33.96 -17.37
C PRO A 319 -32.98 34.67 -16.28
N GLU A 320 -34.28 34.41 -16.19
CA GLU A 320 -35.16 35.07 -15.22
C GLU A 320 -34.71 34.88 -13.76
N TRP A 321 -34.29 33.67 -13.40
CA TRP A 321 -33.79 33.37 -12.05
C TRP A 321 -32.58 34.23 -11.68
N LEU A 322 -31.67 34.48 -12.63
CA LEU A 322 -30.46 35.27 -12.42
C LEU A 322 -30.79 36.75 -12.23
N ARG A 323 -31.74 37.28 -13.01
CA ARG A 323 -32.24 38.65 -12.84
C ARG A 323 -32.94 38.84 -11.50
N ARG A 324 -33.75 37.86 -11.07
CA ARG A 324 -34.47 37.88 -9.80
C ARG A 324 -33.50 37.90 -8.62
N LEU A 325 -32.56 36.95 -8.58
CA LEU A 325 -31.57 36.84 -7.51
C LEU A 325 -30.70 38.11 -7.40
N ARG A 326 -30.27 38.68 -8.53
CA ARG A 326 -29.53 39.95 -8.54
C ARG A 326 -30.34 41.12 -7.96
N ALA A 327 -31.63 41.19 -8.26
CA ALA A 327 -32.50 42.23 -7.72
C ALA A 327 -32.74 42.06 -6.22
N GLU A 328 -32.91 40.82 -5.74
CA GLU A 328 -33.06 40.49 -4.32
C GLU A 328 -31.81 40.89 -3.51
N LEU A 329 -30.61 40.57 -4.00
CA LEU A 329 -29.36 40.96 -3.35
C LEU A 329 -29.20 42.50 -3.29
N ALA A 330 -29.54 43.21 -4.36
CA ALA A 330 -29.49 44.68 -4.39
C ALA A 330 -30.52 45.37 -3.47
N LEU A 331 -31.56 44.64 -3.01
CA LEU A 331 -32.51 45.13 -2.02
C LEU A 331 -32.01 44.91 -0.59
N ARG A 332 -31.21 43.87 -0.34
CA ARG A 332 -30.63 43.57 0.98
C ARG A 332 -29.46 44.48 1.36
N GLU A 333 -28.86 45.16 0.38
CA GLU A 333 -27.79 46.14 0.57
C GLU A 333 -28.27 47.55 1.01
N ARG A 334 -29.59 47.79 1.00
CA ARG A 334 -30.18 49.07 1.42
C ARG A 334 -30.72 49.03 2.84
#